data_AF-A0A521WUW2-F1
#
_entry.id   AF-A0A521WUW2-F1
#
_cell.length_a   1.000
_cell.length_b   1.000
_cell.length_c   1.000
_cell.angle_alpha   90.00
_cell.angle_beta   90.00
_cell.angle_gamma   90.00
#
_symmetry.space_group_name_H-M   'P 1'
#
loop_
_entity.id
_entity.type
_entity.pdbx_description
1 polymer ?
#
loop_
_entity_poly.entity_id
_entity_poly.type
_entity_poly.pdbx_seq_one_letter_code
_entity_poly.pdbx_strand_id
1 'polypeptide(L)'
;MKTIALTFIIILTVVLTTAAFSQEKLPDITQPELQAHVKYLSSEELQGRKSGEPGNEQAAKYIEQEFKSYGLQPKGSNGYMQEFDFISAAEIGEMNSLSMKVMSSQLDFKLNEDFRPLGFTIDTSVSASLVFV
;
A
#
# COMPACT_ATOMS: atom_id res chain seq x y z
N MET A 1 -50.90 -31.39 26.04
CA MET A 1 -49.49 -31.81 25.88
C MET A 1 -49.12 -32.00 24.40
N LYS A 2 -49.84 -32.83 23.63
CA LYS A 2 -49.54 -33.07 22.20
C LYS A 2 -49.59 -31.81 21.32
N THR A 3 -50.56 -30.91 21.55
CA THR A 3 -50.70 -29.66 20.79
C THR A 3 -49.58 -28.67 21.06
N ILE A 4 -49.17 -28.50 22.32
CA ILE A 4 -48.07 -27.60 22.73
C ILE A 4 -46.72 -28.07 22.15
N ALA A 5 -46.47 -29.38 22.15
CA ALA A 5 -45.27 -29.94 21.54
C ALA A 5 -45.23 -29.70 20.02
N LEU A 6 -46.38 -29.77 19.35
CA LEU A 6 -46.49 -29.53 17.91
C LEU A 6 -46.20 -28.08 17.54
N THR A 7 -46.75 -27.11 18.28
CA THR A 7 -46.47 -25.68 18.05
C THR A 7 -45.01 -25.34 18.30
N PHE A 8 -44.39 -25.95 19.31
CA PHE A 8 -42.98 -25.73 19.62
C PHE A 8 -42.06 -26.25 18.51
N ILE A 9 -42.38 -27.43 17.95
CA ILE A 9 -41.66 -27.99 16.80
C ILE A 9 -41.80 -27.07 15.58
N ILE A 10 -43.00 -26.56 15.28
CA ILE A 10 -43.21 -25.65 14.15
C ILE A 10 -42.40 -24.35 14.31
N ILE A 11 -42.42 -23.74 15.50
CA ILE A 11 -41.65 -22.51 15.77
C ILE A 11 -40.15 -22.78 15.65
N LEU A 12 -39.66 -23.89 16.22
CA LEU A 12 -38.25 -24.27 16.10
C LEU A 12 -37.84 -24.51 14.65
N THR A 13 -38.71 -25.12 13.84
CA THR A 13 -38.45 -25.39 12.43
C THR A 13 -38.41 -24.10 11.61
N VAL A 14 -39.32 -23.15 11.87
CA VAL A 14 -39.33 -21.82 11.24
C VAL A 14 -38.10 -21.01 11.62
N VAL A 15 -37.65 -21.05 12.88
CA VAL A 15 -36.42 -20.37 13.30
C VAL A 15 -35.19 -20.99 12.64
N LEU A 16 -35.10 -22.32 12.56
CA LEU A 16 -33.97 -22.99 11.88
C LEU A 16 -33.94 -22.72 10.38
N THR A 17 -35.08 -22.63 9.69
CA THR A 17 -35.09 -22.31 8.26
C THR A 17 -34.69 -20.86 8.00
N THR A 18 -35.12 -19.90 8.82
CA THR A 18 -34.68 -18.49 8.66
C THR A 18 -33.18 -18.29 8.87
N ALA A 19 -32.55 -19.05 9.78
CA ALA A 19 -31.10 -19.00 9.98
C ALA A 19 -30.31 -19.55 8.77
N ALA A 20 -30.85 -20.53 8.05
CA ALA A 20 -30.21 -21.11 6.86
C ALA A 20 -30.25 -20.17 5.63
N PHE A 21 -31.24 -19.27 5.54
CA PHE A 21 -31.35 -18.29 4.44
C PHE A 21 -30.56 -16.99 4.68
N SER A 22 -29.85 -16.87 5.81
CA SER A 22 -29.06 -15.68 6.18
C SER A 22 -27.60 -15.72 5.70
N GLN A 23 -27.21 -16.68 4.86
CA GLN A 23 -25.87 -16.64 4.24
C GLN A 23 -25.85 -15.55 3.16
N GLU A 24 -25.44 -14.34 3.53
CA GLU A 24 -24.98 -13.36 2.54
C GLU A 24 -23.75 -13.96 1.85
N LYS A 25 -23.94 -14.38 0.59
CA LYS A 25 -22.82 -14.68 -0.28
C LYS A 25 -22.11 -13.36 -0.54
N LEU A 26 -20.86 -13.24 -0.06
CA LEU A 26 -20.01 -12.11 -0.42
C LEU A 26 -19.91 -12.02 -1.95
N PRO A 27 -19.86 -10.81 -2.53
CA PRO A 27 -19.61 -10.64 -3.95
C PRO A 27 -18.35 -11.41 -4.34
N ASP A 28 -18.44 -12.18 -5.43
CA ASP A 28 -17.25 -12.84 -5.98
C ASP A 28 -16.32 -11.76 -6.55
N ILE A 29 -15.01 -11.90 -6.33
CA ILE A 29 -14.02 -11.08 -7.04
C ILE A 29 -14.06 -11.46 -8.52
N THR A 30 -14.33 -10.50 -9.40
CA THR A 30 -14.46 -10.78 -10.83
C THR A 30 -13.26 -10.29 -11.63
N GLN A 31 -12.90 -11.01 -12.69
CA GLN A 31 -11.84 -10.58 -13.61
C GLN A 31 -12.12 -9.18 -14.22
N PRO A 32 -13.34 -8.86 -14.71
CA PRO A 32 -13.61 -7.54 -15.28
C PRO A 32 -13.45 -6.39 -14.28
N GLU A 33 -13.87 -6.58 -13.03
CA GLU A 33 -13.70 -5.60 -11.95
C GLU A 33 -12.21 -5.35 -11.67
N LEU A 34 -11.44 -6.41 -11.44
CA LEU A 34 -9.99 -6.29 -11.23
C LEU A 34 -9.31 -5.57 -12.41
N GLN A 35 -9.69 -5.90 -13.64
CA GLN A 35 -9.15 -5.27 -14.83
C GLN A 35 -9.49 -3.78 -14.89
N ALA A 36 -10.69 -3.37 -14.46
CA ALA A 36 -11.09 -1.96 -14.41
C ALA A 36 -10.25 -1.17 -13.39
N HIS A 37 -10.06 -1.69 -12.18
CA HIS A 37 -9.22 -1.06 -11.16
C HIS A 37 -7.78 -0.89 -11.63
N VAL A 38 -7.18 -1.96 -12.18
CA VAL A 38 -5.81 -1.93 -12.70
C VAL A 38 -5.70 -0.90 -13.82
N LYS A 39 -6.63 -0.91 -14.78
CA LYS A 39 -6.63 0.01 -15.92
C LYS A 39 -6.65 1.47 -15.47
N TYR A 40 -7.48 1.82 -14.50
CA TYR A 40 -7.55 3.19 -13.99
C TYR A 40 -6.29 3.57 -13.19
N LEU A 41 -5.89 2.72 -12.22
CA LEU A 41 -4.74 2.99 -11.34
C LEU A 41 -3.38 2.99 -12.05
N SER A 42 -3.32 2.44 -13.27
CA SER A 42 -2.16 2.48 -14.16
C SER A 42 -2.35 3.36 -15.38
N SER A 43 -3.39 4.20 -15.41
CA SER A 43 -3.69 5.06 -16.56
C SER A 43 -2.72 6.24 -16.67
N GLU A 44 -2.58 6.76 -17.89
CA GLU A 44 -1.80 7.99 -18.13
C GLU A 44 -2.42 9.21 -17.45
N GLU A 45 -3.73 9.18 -17.15
CA GLU A 45 -4.46 10.27 -16.46
C GLU A 45 -3.83 10.59 -15.10
N LEU A 46 -3.33 9.57 -14.40
CA LEU A 46 -2.68 9.76 -13.11
C LEU A 46 -1.26 10.31 -13.26
N GLN A 47 -0.62 10.21 -14.43
CA GLN A 47 0.75 10.71 -14.71
C GLN A 47 1.85 10.19 -13.75
N GLY A 48 1.56 9.16 -12.95
CA GLY A 48 2.41 8.67 -11.87
C GLY A 48 1.69 8.73 -10.52
N ARG A 49 2.22 8.03 -9.52
CA ARG A 49 1.62 7.98 -8.17
C ARG A 49 2.68 8.12 -7.09
N LYS A 50 3.66 9.01 -7.32
CA LYS A 50 4.65 9.34 -6.30
C LYS A 50 3.92 10.01 -5.12
N SER A 51 4.28 9.63 -3.89
CA SER A 51 3.68 10.19 -2.68
C SER A 51 3.79 11.71 -2.68
N GLY A 52 2.68 12.40 -2.43
CA GLY A 52 2.60 13.87 -2.44
C GLY A 52 2.40 14.51 -3.81
N GLU A 53 2.30 13.74 -4.91
CA GLU A 53 1.99 14.29 -6.24
C GLU A 53 0.49 14.18 -6.60
N PRO A 54 -0.02 15.03 -7.52
CA PRO A 54 -1.44 15.07 -7.87
C PRO A 54 -2.04 13.72 -8.29
N GLY A 55 -1.27 12.90 -9.02
CA GLY A 55 -1.71 11.56 -9.43
C GLY A 55 -1.94 10.59 -8.27
N ASN A 56 -1.15 10.72 -7.20
CA ASN A 56 -1.34 9.94 -5.98
C ASN A 56 -2.60 10.40 -5.22
N GLU A 57 -2.88 11.70 -5.19
CA GLU A 57 -4.12 12.22 -4.59
C GLU A 57 -5.37 11.75 -5.33
N GLN A 58 -5.32 11.72 -6.67
CA GLN A 58 -6.41 11.18 -7.49
C GLN A 58 -6.63 9.70 -7.24
N ALA A 59 -5.54 8.91 -7.17
CA ALA A 59 -5.62 7.49 -6.81
C ALA A 59 -6.22 7.27 -5.42
N ALA A 60 -5.85 8.09 -4.43
CA ALA A 60 -6.43 8.02 -3.08
C ALA A 60 -7.94 8.31 -3.09
N LYS A 61 -8.38 9.32 -3.83
CA LYS A 61 -9.81 9.65 -3.99
C LYS A 61 -10.59 8.54 -4.69
N TYR A 62 -9.99 7.92 -5.70
CA TYR A 62 -10.57 6.75 -6.37
C TYR A 62 -10.78 5.59 -5.38
N ILE A 63 -9.76 5.23 -4.60
CA ILE A 63 -9.87 4.18 -3.59
C ILE A 63 -10.92 4.52 -2.53
N GLU A 64 -10.99 5.78 -2.08
CA GLU A 64 -12.04 6.24 -1.17
C GLU A 64 -13.45 6.05 -1.78
N GLN A 65 -13.63 6.35 -3.07
CA GLN A 65 -14.91 6.16 -3.76
C GLN A 65 -15.30 4.69 -3.85
N GLU A 66 -14.36 3.79 -4.15
CA GLU A 66 -14.60 2.35 -4.13
C GLU A 66 -14.94 1.85 -2.72
N PHE A 67 -14.23 2.31 -1.68
CA PHE A 67 -14.56 1.95 -0.30
C PHE A 67 -15.97 2.39 0.11
N LYS A 68 -16.40 3.59 -0.32
CA LYS A 68 -17.77 4.06 -0.13
C LYS A 68 -18.78 3.20 -0.89
N SER A 69 -18.49 2.81 -2.14
CA SER A 69 -19.38 1.98 -2.95
C SER A 69 -19.59 0.59 -2.32
N TYR A 70 -18.57 0.06 -1.66
CA TYR A 70 -18.61 -1.20 -0.92
C TYR A 70 -19.23 -1.10 0.48
N GLY A 71 -19.62 0.09 0.93
CA GLY A 71 -20.21 0.30 2.26
C GLY A 71 -19.23 0.15 3.43
N LEU A 72 -17.93 0.24 3.16
CA LEU A 72 -16.91 0.18 4.22
C LEU A 72 -17.03 1.37 5.16
N GLN A 73 -16.69 1.16 6.43
CA GLN A 73 -16.69 2.24 7.40
C GLN A 73 -15.35 2.98 7.39
N PRO A 74 -15.33 4.32 7.45
CA PRO A 74 -14.09 5.09 7.53
C PRO A 74 -13.29 4.76 8.80
N LYS A 75 -11.96 4.70 8.67
CA LYS A 75 -11.02 4.38 9.76
C LYS A 75 -9.78 5.28 9.82
N GLY A 76 -9.72 6.31 8.98
CA GLY A 76 -8.65 7.29 9.01
C GLY A 76 -8.90 8.40 10.02
N SER A 77 -7.87 9.21 10.29
CA SER A 77 -7.95 10.42 11.10
C SER A 77 -8.94 11.46 10.54
N ASN A 78 -9.19 11.45 9.22
CA ASN A 78 -10.14 12.29 8.53
C ASN A 78 -10.99 11.46 7.55
N GLY A 79 -12.04 10.81 8.09
CA GLY A 79 -12.88 9.92 7.29
C GLY A 79 -12.12 8.69 6.80
N TYR A 80 -12.01 8.50 5.49
CA TYR A 80 -11.24 7.39 4.91
C TYR A 80 -9.74 7.68 4.86
N MET A 81 -9.33 8.94 5.03
CA MET A 81 -7.95 9.38 4.88
C MET A 81 -7.21 9.36 6.22
N GLN A 82 -5.98 8.85 6.20
CA GLN A 82 -5.04 8.88 7.32
C GLN A 82 -3.86 9.76 6.95
N GLU A 83 -3.68 10.85 7.69
CA GLU A 83 -2.53 11.74 7.53
C GLU A 83 -1.34 11.21 8.32
N PHE A 84 -0.14 11.32 7.74
CA PHE A 84 1.13 10.98 8.37
C PHE A 84 2.28 11.71 7.68
N ASP A 85 3.36 11.96 8.42
CA ASP A 85 4.58 12.55 7.90
C ASP A 85 5.49 11.49 7.28
N PHE A 86 6.17 11.85 6.18
CA PHE A 86 7.16 10.98 5.54
C PHE A 86 8.28 11.81 4.92
N ILE A 87 9.43 11.17 4.70
CA ILE A 87 10.55 11.77 3.97
C ILE A 87 10.26 11.63 2.47
N SER A 88 9.95 12.75 1.81
CA SER A 88 9.56 12.77 0.39
C SER A 88 10.75 12.71 -0.58
N ALA A 89 11.91 13.16 -0.14
CA ALA A 89 13.17 13.06 -0.84
C ALA A 89 14.35 13.15 0.13
N ALA A 90 15.46 12.53 -0.26
CA ALA A 90 16.77 12.78 0.32
C ALA A 90 17.64 13.40 -0.76
N GLU A 91 18.22 14.56 -0.46
CA GLU A 91 19.12 15.25 -1.37
C GLU A 91 20.56 14.85 -1.09
N ILE A 92 21.34 14.71 -2.16
CA ILE A 92 22.74 14.35 -2.06
C ILE A 92 23.52 15.63 -1.75
N GLY A 93 24.14 15.68 -0.57
CA GLY A 93 25.03 16.78 -0.20
C GLY A 93 26.27 16.88 -1.10
N GLU A 94 26.81 18.09 -1.24
CA GLU A 94 27.93 18.41 -2.14
C GLU A 94 29.25 17.71 -1.73
N MET A 95 29.38 17.28 -0.48
CA MET A 95 30.59 16.66 0.07
C MET A 95 30.63 15.13 -0.06
N ASN A 96 29.62 14.53 -0.71
CA ASN A 96 29.61 13.09 -0.94
C ASN A 96 30.78 12.68 -1.83
N SER A 97 31.68 11.87 -1.28
CA SER A 97 32.88 11.42 -1.96
C SER A 97 33.13 9.94 -1.68
N LEU A 98 33.71 9.27 -2.65
CA LEU A 98 34.16 7.88 -2.54
C LEU A 98 35.54 7.79 -3.21
N SER A 99 36.51 7.28 -2.46
CA SER A 99 37.86 7.04 -2.95
C SER A 99 38.35 5.69 -2.44
N MET A 100 39.15 5.00 -3.25
CA MET A 100 39.74 3.71 -2.90
C MET A 100 41.23 3.73 -3.21
N LYS A 101 42.05 3.30 -2.25
CA LYS A 101 43.48 3.08 -2.46
C LYS A 101 43.73 1.62 -2.81
N VAL A 102 44.30 1.38 -3.98
CA VAL A 102 44.67 0.04 -4.46
C VAL A 102 46.18 0.03 -4.70
N MET A 103 46.91 -0.72 -3.87
CA MET A 103 48.39 -0.75 -3.89
C MET A 103 48.97 0.68 -3.76
N SER A 104 49.68 1.15 -4.79
CA SER A 104 50.28 2.49 -4.89
C SER A 104 49.39 3.52 -5.59
N SER A 105 48.22 3.12 -6.09
CA SER A 105 47.31 3.98 -6.86
C SER A 105 46.08 4.39 -6.04
N GLN A 106 45.59 5.60 -6.27
CA GLN A 106 44.32 6.09 -5.75
C GLN A 106 43.29 6.13 -6.89
N LEU A 107 42.09 5.63 -6.60
CA LEU A 107 40.92 5.70 -7.47
C LEU A 107 39.91 6.63 -6.81
N ASP A 108 39.49 7.66 -7.53
CA ASP A 108 38.45 8.58 -7.10
C ASP A 108 37.22 8.36 -7.96
N PHE A 109 36.06 8.27 -7.32
CA PHE A 109 34.79 7.97 -7.99
C PHE A 109 33.95 9.24 -8.11
N LYS A 110 33.30 9.40 -9.26
CA LYS A 110 32.44 10.54 -9.54
C LYS A 110 31.01 10.28 -9.07
N LEU A 111 30.51 11.21 -8.28
CA LEU A 111 29.13 11.20 -7.81
C LEU A 111 28.14 11.27 -8.99
N ASN A 112 27.10 10.43 -8.97
CA ASN A 112 26.10 10.23 -10.03
C ASN A 112 26.60 9.61 -11.34
N GLU A 113 27.91 9.34 -11.49
CA GLU A 113 28.45 8.55 -12.62
C GLU A 113 28.85 7.16 -12.13
N ASP A 114 29.74 7.09 -11.13
CA ASP A 114 30.31 5.83 -10.64
C ASP A 114 29.64 5.35 -9.34
N PHE A 115 29.11 6.27 -8.54
CA PHE A 115 28.41 5.94 -7.30
C PHE A 115 27.31 6.95 -6.96
N ARG A 116 26.31 6.49 -6.18
CA ARG A 116 25.25 7.32 -5.63
C ARG A 116 24.88 6.81 -4.23
N PRO A 117 24.98 7.64 -3.17
CA PRO A 117 24.45 7.28 -1.86
C PRO A 117 22.96 6.94 -1.92
N LEU A 118 22.52 5.95 -1.14
CA LEU A 118 21.10 5.61 -1.05
C LEU A 118 20.39 6.66 -0.18
N GLY A 119 19.13 6.96 -0.49
CA GLY A 119 18.34 8.00 0.20
C GLY A 119 18.00 7.72 1.67
N PHE A 120 18.42 6.57 2.20
CA PHE A 120 18.27 6.15 3.59
C PHE A 120 19.62 5.87 4.27
N THR A 121 20.71 6.44 3.72
CA THR A 121 22.04 6.38 4.34
C THR A 121 22.17 7.45 5.42
N ILE A 122 23.02 7.16 6.42
CA ILE A 122 23.41 8.14 7.43
C ILE A 122 24.47 9.10 6.86
N ASP A 123 24.38 10.37 7.24
CA ASP A 123 25.44 11.35 6.98
C ASP A 123 26.66 11.05 7.85
N THR A 124 27.64 10.36 7.28
CA THR A 124 28.86 9.96 7.98
C THR A 124 30.03 9.70 7.03
N SER A 125 31.24 9.61 7.57
CA SER A 125 32.44 9.24 6.84
C SER A 125 33.07 7.98 7.44
N VAL A 126 33.51 7.06 6.58
CA VAL A 126 34.16 5.81 6.99
C VAL A 126 35.37 5.53 6.10
N SER A 127 36.46 5.06 6.70
CA SER A 127 37.63 4.55 6.01
C SER A 127 37.96 3.17 6.56
N ALA A 128 37.92 2.15 5.70
CA ALA A 128 38.11 0.75 6.07
C ALA A 128 38.69 -0.06 4.91
N SER A 129 39.15 -1.27 5.20
CA SER A 129 39.54 -2.23 4.16
C SER A 129 38.31 -2.74 3.40
N LEU A 130 38.42 -2.83 2.07
CA LEU A 130 37.37 -3.41 1.24
C LEU A 130 37.37 -4.94 1.39
N VAL A 131 36.18 -5.50 1.68
CA VAL A 131 35.95 -6.94 1.75
C VAL A 131 34.80 -7.27 0.79
N PHE A 132 35.00 -8.29 -0.06
CA PHE A 132 33.92 -8.86 -0.88
C PHE A 132 33.24 -9.96 -0.06
N VAL A 133 31.95 -9.80 0.19
CA VAL A 133 31.10 -10.72 0.97
C VAL A 133 30.15 -11.49 0.08
#